data_AF-A0A485LXD2-F1
#
_entry.id   AF-A0A485LXD2-F1
#
_cell.length_a   1.000
_cell.length_b   1.000
_cell.length_c   1.000
_cell.angle_alpha   90.00
_cell.angle_beta   90.00
_cell.angle_gamma   90.00
#
_symmetry.space_group_name_H-M   'P 1'
#
loop_
_entity.id
_entity.type
_entity.pdbx_description
1 polymer ?
#
loop_
_entity_poly.entity_id
_entity_poly.type
_entity_poly.pdbx_seq_one_letter_code
_entity_poly.pdbx_strand_id
1 'polypeptide(L)'
;MYTRHSPVLTCSCCGYRGAMKFLVNYCERDLETVKSPCGYLVHDILQPWGVAYELLQCPSCGTVLLIKIEWHDAWEPEDYIVTVLYPNCPDS
;
A
#
# COMPACT_ATOMS: atom_id res chain seq x y z
N MET A 1 -17.20 2.38 3.84
CA MET A 1 -16.40 1.16 3.65
C MET A 1 -15.90 1.21 2.20
N TYR A 2 -14.70 1.73 1.96
CA TYR A 2 -14.21 1.96 0.60
C TYR A 2 -13.39 0.74 0.15
N THR A 3 -14.06 -0.22 -0.51
CA THR A 3 -13.39 -1.23 -1.33
C THR A 3 -12.90 -0.53 -2.60
N ARG A 4 -11.66 -0.03 -2.57
CA ARG A 4 -11.01 0.58 -3.73
C ARG A 4 -10.02 -0.40 -4.32
N HIS A 5 -10.35 -0.85 -5.52
CA HIS A 5 -9.58 -1.82 -6.27
C HIS A 5 -8.32 -1.16 -6.82
N SER A 6 -7.15 -1.62 -6.37
CA SER A 6 -5.89 -1.37 -7.06
C SER A 6 -6.03 -1.79 -8.54
N PRO A 7 -5.49 -1.02 -9.50
CA PRO A 7 -5.57 -1.31 -10.92
C PRO A 7 -5.04 -2.72 -11.18
N VAL A 8 -5.97 -3.65 -11.41
CA VAL A 8 -5.79 -5.04 -11.84
C VAL A 8 -4.35 -5.54 -11.69
N LEU A 9 -3.96 -5.85 -10.44
CA LEU A 9 -2.64 -6.44 -10.18
C LEU A 9 -2.55 -7.74 -10.98
N THR A 10 -1.67 -7.73 -11.98
CA THR A 10 -1.40 -8.90 -12.78
C THR A 10 -0.41 -9.76 -12.01
N CYS A 11 -0.74 -11.05 -11.83
CA CYS A 11 0.20 -11.99 -11.24
C CYS A 11 1.42 -12.09 -12.15
N SER A 12 2.61 -11.74 -11.65
CA SER A 12 3.86 -11.84 -12.39
C SER A 12 4.24 -13.28 -12.76
N CYS A 13 3.68 -14.28 -12.06
CA CYS A 13 4.06 -15.68 -12.22
C CYS A 13 3.19 -16.42 -13.25
N CYS A 14 1.86 -16.33 -13.14
CA CYS A 14 0.95 -17.01 -14.06
C CYS A 14 0.21 -16.07 -15.03
N GLY A 15 0.43 -14.76 -14.95
CA GLY A 15 -0.25 -13.78 -15.78
C GLY A 15 -1.73 -13.56 -15.44
N TYR A 16 -2.23 -14.14 -14.33
CA TYR A 16 -3.61 -13.95 -13.90
C TYR A 16 -3.93 -12.46 -13.69
N ARG A 17 -4.99 -11.99 -14.35
CA ARG A 17 -5.49 -10.61 -14.26
C ARG A 17 -6.83 -10.64 -13.53
N GLY A 18 -6.86 -10.13 -12.30
CA GLY A 18 -8.07 -10.11 -11.50
C GLY A 18 -7.82 -9.71 -10.06
N ALA A 19 -8.85 -9.80 -9.23
CA ALA A 19 -8.72 -9.54 -7.81
C ALA A 19 -7.83 -10.61 -7.15
N MET A 20 -6.79 -10.17 -6.46
CA MET A 20 -5.96 -11.03 -5.63
C MET A 20 -6.64 -11.29 -4.28
N LYS A 21 -6.37 -12.45 -3.67
CA LYS A 21 -6.82 -12.74 -2.31
C LYS A 21 -5.97 -11.93 -1.34
N PHE A 22 -6.62 -11.15 -0.49
CA PHE A 22 -5.96 -10.39 0.56
C PHE A 22 -5.59 -11.29 1.74
N LEU A 23 -4.33 -11.23 2.21
CA LEU A 23 -3.85 -11.97 3.38
C LEU A 23 -3.68 -11.07 4.59
N VAL A 24 -2.89 -10.01 4.46
CA VAL A 24 -2.51 -9.10 5.56
C VAL A 24 -2.28 -7.69 5.00
N ASN A 25 -2.59 -6.67 5.81
CA ASN A 25 -2.19 -5.28 5.57
C ASN A 25 -1.49 -4.74 6.83
N TYR A 26 -0.42 -3.99 6.58
CA TYR A 26 0.18 -3.09 7.55
C TYR A 26 0.08 -1.67 7.00
N CYS A 27 -0.23 -0.71 7.86
CA CYS A 27 -0.46 0.68 7.46
C CYS A 27 0.19 1.58 8.51
N GLU A 28 1.05 2.49 8.04
CA GLU A 28 1.69 3.53 8.81
C GLU A 28 1.27 4.88 8.22
N ARG A 29 0.99 5.84 9.10
CA ARG A 29 0.61 7.19 8.70
C ARG A 29 1.38 8.18 9.56
N ASP A 30 2.02 9.14 8.91
CA ASP A 30 2.67 10.25 9.59
C ASP A 30 1.62 11.34 9.85
N LEU A 31 1.15 11.39 11.09
CA LEU A 31 -0.01 12.20 11.48
C LEU A 31 0.31 13.39 12.38
N GLU A 32 1.52 13.49 12.93
CA GLU A 32 1.71 14.35 14.09
C GLU A 32 2.56 15.58 13.80
N THR A 33 1.87 16.71 13.60
CA THR A 33 2.39 18.03 13.96
C THR A 33 2.82 18.00 15.42
N VAL A 34 4.13 17.90 15.67
CA VAL A 34 4.66 17.85 17.03
C VAL A 34 4.65 19.25 17.63
N LYS A 35 3.90 19.43 18.73
CA LYS A 35 3.96 20.63 19.57
C LYS A 35 4.63 20.30 20.88
N SER A 36 5.49 21.18 21.36
CA SER A 36 6.08 21.06 22.68
C SER A 36 5.01 21.23 23.76
N PRO A 37 5.27 20.80 25.01
CA PRO A 37 4.35 21.03 26.14
C PRO A 37 4.03 22.51 26.39
N CYS A 38 4.87 23.45 25.90
CA CYS A 38 4.62 24.90 25.98
C CYS A 38 3.91 25.48 24.75
N GLY A 39 3.45 24.64 23.82
CA GLY A 39 2.69 25.04 22.64
C GLY A 39 3.53 25.51 21.45
N TYR A 40 4.85 25.41 21.52
CA TYR A 40 5.75 25.74 20.41
C TYR A 40 5.68 24.65 19.33
N LEU A 41 5.62 25.05 18.07
CA LEU A 41 5.59 24.15 16.92
C LEU A 41 6.99 23.57 16.69
N VAL A 42 7.16 22.28 16.95
CA VAL A 42 8.44 21.57 16.81
C VAL A 42 8.59 21.00 15.40
N HIS A 43 7.50 20.47 14.84
CA HIS A 43 7.46 19.95 13.49
C HIS A 43 6.08 20.19 12.88
N ASP A 44 6.03 20.69 11.65
CA ASP A 44 4.79 20.93 10.93
C ASP A 44 4.72 20.04 9.70
N ILE A 45 3.78 19.11 9.72
CA ILE A 45 3.49 18.25 8.58
C ILE A 45 2.36 18.92 7.79
N LEU A 46 2.74 19.69 6.77
CA LEU A 46 1.80 20.37 5.87
C LEU A 46 0.97 19.37 5.05
N GLN A 47 1.46 18.15 4.93
CA GLN A 47 1.03 17.17 3.96
C GLN A 47 1.14 15.75 4.56
N PRO A 48 0.09 15.25 5.25
CA PRO A 48 0.07 13.91 5.82
C PRO A 48 0.24 12.86 4.74
N TRP A 49 1.31 12.08 4.85
CA TRP A 49 1.59 10.97 3.97
C TRP A 49 1.36 9.66 4.72
N GLY A 50 1.08 8.60 3.97
CA GLY A 50 0.95 7.27 4.52
C GLY A 50 1.55 6.23 3.60
N VAL A 51 1.96 5.14 4.23
CA VAL A 51 2.49 3.96 3.56
C VAL A 51 1.76 2.73 4.05
N ALA A 52 1.39 1.86 3.13
CA ALA A 52 0.77 0.59 3.42
C ALA A 52 1.52 -0.52 2.70
N TYR A 53 1.58 -1.66 3.35
CA TYR A 53 2.14 -2.89 2.81
C TYR A 53 1.03 -3.92 2.79
N GLU A 54 0.73 -4.46 1.63
CA GLU A 54 -0.31 -5.48 1.47
C GLU A 54 0.30 -6.79 0.97
N LEU A 55 0.01 -7.85 1.71
CA LEU A 55 0.34 -9.21 1.31
C LEU A 55 -0.88 -9.82 0.61
N LEU A 56 -0.70 -10.13 -0.67
CA LEU A 56 -1.74 -10.63 -1.56
C LEU A 56 -1.36 -12.01 -2.07
N GLN A 57 -2.36 -12.85 -2.37
CA GLN A 57 -2.18 -14.18 -2.93
C GLN A 57 -2.94 -14.32 -4.24
N CYS A 58 -2.26 -14.82 -5.27
CA CYS A 58 -2.88 -15.16 -6.53
C CYS A 58 -3.84 -16.34 -6.35
N PRO A 59 -5.13 -16.21 -6.70
CA PRO A 59 -6.08 -17.32 -6.59
C PRO A 59 -5.82 -18.42 -7.62
N SER A 60 -5.08 -18.13 -8.70
CA SER A 60 -4.80 -19.08 -9.77
C SER A 60 -3.59 -19.97 -9.48
N CYS A 61 -2.45 -19.40 -9.07
CA CYS A 61 -1.21 -20.17 -8.86
C CYS A 61 -0.72 -20.18 -7.40
N GLY A 62 -1.44 -19.53 -6.47
CA GLY A 62 -1.08 -19.50 -5.05
C GLY A 62 0.14 -18.62 -4.69
N THR A 63 0.81 -18.04 -5.69
CA THR A 63 1.90 -17.05 -5.55
C THR A 63 1.51 -15.95 -4.57
N VAL A 64 2.45 -15.56 -3.71
CA VAL A 64 2.28 -14.45 -2.77
C VAL A 64 3.04 -13.22 -3.29
N LEU A 65 2.37 -12.08 -3.24
CA LEU A 65 2.85 -10.78 -3.69
C LEU A 65 2.85 -9.82 -2.50
N LEU A 66 3.97 -9.14 -2.26
CA LEU A 66 4.02 -8.01 -1.35
C LEU A 66 4.02 -6.73 -2.17
N ILE A 67 3.06 -5.85 -1.93
CA ILE A 67 3.01 -4.52 -2.53
C ILE A 67 3.17 -3.44 -1.46
N LYS A 68 3.77 -2.32 -1.85
CA LYS A 68 3.82 -1.07 -1.10
C LYS A 68 2.90 -0.07 -1.78
N ILE A 69 2.06 0.59 -1.02
CA ILE A 69 1.15 1.65 -1.46
C ILE A 69 1.56 2.92 -0.72
N GLU A 70 1.89 3.97 -1.44
CA GLU A 70 2.18 5.29 -0.88
C GLU A 70 1.05 6.24 -1.28
N TRP A 71 0.53 6.98 -0.31
CA TRP A 71 -0.47 8.01 -0.56
C TRP A 71 -0.19 9.26 0.25
N HIS A 72 -0.86 10.32 -0.13
CA HIS A 72 -0.93 11.58 0.58
C HIS A 72 -2.41 11.99 0.67
N ASP A 73 -2.83 12.67 1.74
CA ASP A 73 -4.26 12.96 1.96
C ASP A 73 -4.89 13.90 0.89
N ALA A 74 -4.06 14.61 0.12
CA ALA A 74 -4.50 15.41 -1.03
C ALA A 74 -4.43 14.66 -2.39
N TRP A 75 -4.01 13.40 -2.40
CA TRP A 75 -3.98 12.56 -3.60
C TRP A 75 -5.33 11.88 -3.81
N GLU A 76 -5.77 11.83 -5.07
CA GLU A 76 -6.85 10.92 -5.43
C GLU A 76 -6.29 9.48 -5.47
N PRO A 77 -7.14 8.44 -5.35
CA PRO A 77 -6.69 7.05 -5.38
C PRO A 77 -5.89 6.67 -6.63
N GLU A 78 -6.11 7.36 -7.75
CA GLU A 78 -5.36 7.17 -8.99
C GLU A 78 -3.91 7.68 -8.90
N ASP A 79 -3.65 8.61 -7.98
CA ASP A 79 -2.32 9.20 -7.76
C ASP A 79 -1.48 8.37 -6.80
N TYR A 80 -2.04 7.31 -6.20
CA TYR A 80 -1.31 6.46 -5.26
C TYR A 80 -0.18 5.73 -5.98
N ILE A 81 1.00 5.74 -5.37
CA ILE A 81 2.15 5.03 -5.93
C ILE A 81 2.11 3.60 -5.40
N VAL A 82 1.94 2.63 -6.31
CA VAL A 82 1.93 1.20 -5.99
C VAL A 82 3.20 0.54 -6.52
N THR A 83 4.01 -0.04 -5.63
CA THR A 83 5.25 -0.75 -5.97
C THR A 83 5.14 -2.23 -5.58
N VAL A 84 5.48 -3.14 -6.49
CA VAL A 84 5.59 -4.57 -6.18
C VAL A 84 6.98 -4.85 -5.59
N LEU A 85 7.04 -5.25 -4.33
CA LEU A 85 8.30 -5.48 -3.60
C LEU A 85 8.84 -6.90 -3.76
N TYR A 86 7.95 -7.90 -3.75
CA TYR A 86 8.35 -9.31 -3.88
C TYR A 86 7.39 -10.05 -4.81
N PRO A 87 7.77 -10.27 -6.08
CA PRO A 87 7.08 -11.19 -6.97
C PRO A 87 7.57 -12.61 -6.66
N ASN A 88 7.04 -13.25 -5.61
CA ASN A 88 7.54 -14.57 -5.21
C ASN A 88 6.94 -15.67 -6.09
N CYS A 89 7.56 -15.94 -7.24
CA CYS A 89 7.20 -17.09 -8.06
C CYS A 89 7.82 -18.36 -7.45
N PRO A 90 7.01 -19.32 -6.96
CA PRO A 90 7.53 -20.66 -6.74
C PRO A 90 7.99 -21.18 -8.11
N ASP A 91 9.24 -21.64 -8.21
CA ASP A 91 9.94 -22.16 -9.40
C ASP A 91 11.02 -21.24 -10.02
N SER A 92 11.89 -20.62 -9.19
CA SER A 92 13.26 -20.24 -9.60
C SER A 92 14.28 -21.11 -8.89
#